data_AF-I4BRE2-F1
#
_entry.id   AF-I4BRE2-F1
#
_cell.length_a   1.000
_cell.length_b   1.000
_cell.length_c   1.000
_cell.angle_alpha   90.00
_cell.angle_beta   90.00
_cell.angle_gamma   90.00
#
_symmetry.space_group_name_H-M   'P 1'
#
loop_
_entity.id
_entity.type
_entity.pdbx_description
1 polymer ?
#
loop_
_entity_poly.entity_id
_entity_poly.type
_entity_poly.pdbx_seq_one_letter_code
_entity_poly.pdbx_strand_id
1 'polypeptide(L)'
;MLVRLDLRASSAEEVVGGAGGWLCDRVRQGWTVTVAVPTASQTRALSILGVALRHPSDEAPGGALSLVLSGSEPEPGTGGPGRHIQHRLSSAARAFKTHALAAADLGGPAAGEESFWLTGPMAGLVDETAAVDLSVSGQP
;
A
#
# COMPACT_ATOMS: atom_id res chain seq x y z
N MET A 1 8.49 -1.51 -19.17
CA MET A 1 8.72 -0.22 -18.47
C MET A 1 8.88 -0.55 -17.00
N LEU A 2 9.92 -0.04 -16.33
CA LEU A 2 10.09 -0.21 -14.89
C LEU A 2 9.28 0.89 -14.20
N VAL A 3 8.13 0.55 -13.62
CA VAL A 3 7.33 1.49 -12.83
C VAL A 3 7.97 1.65 -11.46
N ARG A 4 8.12 2.90 -11.01
CA ARG A 4 8.56 3.23 -9.66
C ARG A 4 7.37 3.75 -8.88
N LEU A 5 7.12 3.18 -7.72
CA LEU A 5 6.04 3.54 -6.83
C LEU A 5 6.64 3.99 -5.49
N ASP A 6 6.25 5.17 -5.03
CA ASP A 6 6.60 5.70 -3.72
C ASP A 6 5.32 5.79 -2.89
N LEU A 7 5.25 5.06 -1.78
CA LEU A 7 4.09 5.05 -0.90
C LEU A 7 4.44 5.68 0.44
N ARG A 8 3.70 6.72 0.80
CA ARG A 8 3.71 7.27 2.15
C ARG A 8 2.59 6.66 2.96
N ALA A 9 2.90 6.19 4.16
CA ALA A 9 1.92 5.67 5.08
C ALA A 9 2.21 6.16 6.50
N SER A 10 1.18 6.16 7.33
CA SER A 10 1.28 6.65 8.70
C SER A 10 2.06 5.67 9.58
N SER A 11 2.02 4.38 9.25
CA SER A 11 2.68 3.30 9.99
C SER A 11 2.89 2.05 9.13
N ALA A 12 3.86 1.22 9.49
CA ALA A 12 4.13 -0.05 8.83
C ALA A 12 2.92 -1.01 8.88
N GLU A 13 2.16 -0.99 9.97
CA GLU A 13 0.93 -1.78 10.14
C GLU A 13 -0.10 -1.46 9.07
N GLU A 14 -0.25 -0.17 8.76
CA GLU A 14 -1.19 0.31 7.74
C GLU A 14 -0.80 -0.23 6.36
N VAL A 15 0.50 -0.24 6.07
CA VAL A 15 1.05 -0.80 4.83
C VAL A 15 0.85 -2.31 4.76
N VAL A 16 1.23 -3.05 5.80
CA VAL A 16 1.18 -4.52 5.83
C VAL A 16 -0.26 -5.03 5.90
N GLY A 17 -1.11 -4.38 6.68
CA GLY A 17 -2.50 -4.73 6.87
C GLY A 17 -3.38 -4.34 5.67
N GLY A 18 -3.17 -3.14 5.15
CA GLY A 18 -3.97 -2.54 4.09
C GLY A 18 -3.56 -2.95 2.69
N ALA A 19 -2.26 -2.93 2.34
CA ALA A 19 -1.79 -3.14 0.96
C ALA A 19 -0.57 -4.07 0.84
N GLY A 20 -0.27 -4.88 1.85
CA GLY A 20 0.93 -5.70 1.87
C GLY A 20 0.99 -6.69 0.71
N GLY A 21 -0.15 -7.28 0.36
CA GLY A 21 -0.23 -8.17 -0.78
C GLY A 21 -0.34 -7.47 -2.14
N TRP A 22 -1.03 -6.33 -2.21
CA TRP A 22 -1.01 -5.49 -3.41
C TRP A 22 0.42 -5.06 -3.77
N LEU A 23 1.22 -4.67 -2.76
CA LEU A 23 2.62 -4.32 -2.95
C LEU A 23 3.48 -5.49 -3.40
N CYS A 24 3.29 -6.65 -2.77
CA CYS A 24 3.97 -7.88 -3.16
C CYS A 24 3.69 -8.23 -4.64
N ASP A 25 2.46 -8.04 -5.11
CA ASP A 25 2.10 -8.29 -6.50
C ASP A 25 2.79 -7.29 -7.44
N ARG A 26 2.84 -5.99 -7.10
CA ARG A 26 3.57 -4.99 -7.89
C ARG A 26 5.08 -5.27 -7.94
N VAL A 27 5.70 -5.63 -6.82
CA VAL A 27 7.10 -6.07 -6.79
C VAL A 27 7.31 -7.28 -7.72
N ARG A 28 6.39 -8.25 -7.70
CA ARG A 28 6.42 -9.41 -8.60
C ARG A 28 6.23 -9.05 -10.07
N GLN A 29 5.42 -8.03 -10.36
CA GLN A 29 5.28 -7.46 -11.70
C GLN A 29 6.51 -6.63 -12.13
N GLY A 30 7.56 -6.59 -11.31
CA GLY A 30 8.82 -5.90 -11.60
C GLY A 30 8.82 -4.40 -11.26
N TRP A 31 7.86 -3.95 -10.45
CA TRP A 31 7.81 -2.55 -10.01
C TRP A 31 8.82 -2.31 -8.88
N THR A 32 9.48 -1.16 -8.91
CA THR A 32 10.32 -0.71 -7.79
C THR A 32 9.43 0.01 -6.80
N VAL A 33 9.12 -0.64 -5.69
CA VAL A 33 8.24 -0.11 -4.65
C VAL A 33 9.08 0.40 -3.49
N THR A 34 8.83 1.64 -3.10
CA THR A 34 9.49 2.34 -2.01
C THR A 34 8.43 2.79 -1.01
N VAL A 35 8.66 2.58 0.28
CA VAL A 35 7.70 2.91 1.33
C VAL A 35 8.35 3.88 2.31
N ALA A 36 7.72 5.03 2.52
CA ALA A 36 8.10 6.03 3.50
C ALA A 36 7.13 5.99 4.69
N VAL A 37 7.64 5.60 5.86
CA VAL A 37 6.89 5.54 7.12
C VAL A 37 7.62 6.36 8.19
N PRO A 38 6.90 7.15 9.01
CA PRO A 38 7.52 7.98 10.05
C PRO A 38 8.11 7.15 11.19
N THR A 39 7.56 5.97 11.45
CA THR A 39 8.01 5.09 12.52
C THR A 39 8.53 3.78 11.93
N ALA A 40 9.79 3.44 12.16
CA ALA A 40 10.45 2.25 11.61
C ALA A 40 10.05 0.93 12.31
N SER A 41 9.04 0.94 13.19
CA SER A 41 8.54 -0.26 13.84
C SER A 41 8.10 -1.28 12.79
N GLN A 42 8.57 -2.53 12.90
CA GLN A 42 8.34 -3.65 11.96
C GLN A 42 9.16 -3.59 10.65
N THR A 43 10.39 -3.08 10.72
CA THR A 43 11.37 -3.09 9.62
C THR A 43 11.54 -4.47 8.97
N ARG A 44 11.41 -5.55 9.78
CA ARG A 44 11.55 -6.94 9.31
C ARG A 44 10.44 -7.32 8.33
N ALA A 45 9.19 -6.99 8.61
CA ALA A 45 8.06 -7.28 7.73
C ALA A 45 8.19 -6.56 6.38
N LEU A 46 8.61 -5.29 6.41
CA LEU A 46 8.83 -4.49 5.19
C LEU A 46 10.08 -4.94 4.42
N SER A 47 11.13 -5.39 5.11
CA SER A 47 12.31 -5.97 4.46
C SER A 47 11.99 -7.29 3.75
N ILE A 48 11.07 -8.10 4.31
CA ILE A 48 10.59 -9.34 3.67
C ILE A 48 9.87 -9.03 2.34
N LEU A 49 9.17 -7.90 2.23
CA LEU A 49 8.51 -7.43 1.00
C LEU A 49 9.49 -7.10 -0.13
N GLY A 50 10.79 -6.90 0.17
CA GLY A 50 11.75 -6.36 -0.79
C GLY A 50 11.49 -4.90 -1.15
N VAL A 51 10.69 -4.18 -0.35
CA VAL A 51 10.45 -2.74 -0.53
C VAL A 51 11.56 -1.94 0.13
N ALA A 52 12.03 -0.90 -0.57
CA ALA A 52 13.00 0.03 -0.01
C ALA A 52 12.31 0.93 1.02
N LEU A 53 12.87 1.02 2.23
CA LEU A 53 12.38 1.95 3.25
C LEU A 53 13.01 3.32 3.08
N ARG A 54 12.18 4.36 3.12
CA ARG A 54 12.60 5.77 3.09
C ARG A 54 12.11 6.49 4.33
N HIS A 55 12.80 7.57 4.67
CA HIS A 55 12.30 8.51 5.67
C HIS A 55 11.19 9.36 5.01
N PRO A 56 10.09 9.71 5.68
CA PRO A 56 9.04 10.56 5.10
C PRO A 56 9.53 11.98 4.76
N SER A 57 10.62 12.42 5.39
CA SER A 57 11.30 13.68 5.07
C SER A 57 12.12 13.63 3.79
N ASP A 58 12.37 12.43 3.26
CA ASP A 58 13.10 12.25 2.02
C ASP A 58 12.17 12.47 0.83
N GLU A 59 12.62 13.25 -0.16
CA GLU A 59 11.83 13.50 -1.35
C GLU A 59 11.74 12.23 -2.20
N ALA A 60 10.53 11.90 -2.66
CA ALA A 60 10.31 10.75 -3.53
C ALA A 60 11.25 10.81 -4.74
N PRO A 61 11.81 9.68 -5.19
CA PRO A 61 12.72 9.69 -6.33
C PRO A 61 11.99 10.21 -7.57
N GLY A 62 12.63 11.12 -8.32
CA GLY A 62 12.04 11.72 -9.52
C GLY A 62 11.54 10.65 -10.50
N GLY A 63 10.28 10.78 -10.92
CA GLY A 63 9.61 9.83 -11.81
C GLY A 63 8.95 8.63 -11.12
N ALA A 64 8.91 8.58 -9.78
CA ALA A 64 8.05 7.65 -9.05
C ALA A 64 6.63 8.21 -8.88
N LEU A 65 5.65 7.32 -8.91
CA LEU A 65 4.27 7.62 -8.55
C LEU A 65 4.21 7.75 -7.02
N SER A 66 4.19 8.99 -6.51
CA SER A 66 4.05 9.25 -5.07
C SER A 66 2.58 9.20 -4.68
N LEU A 67 2.21 8.18 -3.92
CA LEU A 67 0.86 7.95 -3.43
C LEU A 67 0.91 7.89 -1.90
N VAL A 68 -0.15 8.36 -1.26
CA VAL A 68 -0.33 8.19 0.18
C VAL A 68 -1.33 7.07 0.38
N LEU A 69 -0.93 6.08 1.16
CA LEU A 69 -1.74 4.98 1.59
C LEU A 69 -2.36 5.30 2.95
N SER A 70 -3.67 5.14 3.03
CA SER A 70 -4.44 5.29 4.26
C SER A 70 -5.33 4.06 4.44
N GLY A 71 -5.29 3.47 5.64
CA GLY A 71 -6.12 2.31 5.97
C GLY A 71 -7.58 2.68 6.17
N SER A 72 -7.85 3.93 6.52
CA SER A 72 -9.18 4.54 6.63
C SER A 72 -9.42 5.54 5.51
N GLU A 73 -10.71 5.91 5.32
CA GLU A 73 -11.08 6.99 4.42
C GLU A 73 -10.29 8.25 4.81
N PRO A 74 -9.64 8.93 3.84
CA PRO A 74 -8.91 10.14 4.14
C PRO A 74 -9.87 11.23 4.58
N GLU A 75 -9.54 11.93 5.67
CA GLU A 75 -10.31 13.07 6.16
C GLU A 75 -10.52 14.10 5.03
N PRO A 76 -11.77 14.55 4.79
CA PRO A 76 -12.07 15.47 3.70
C PRO A 76 -11.30 16.78 3.90
N GLY A 77 -10.38 17.08 2.97
CA GLY A 77 -9.57 18.31 2.98
C GLY A 77 -8.07 18.13 3.20
N THR A 78 -7.58 16.92 3.53
CA THR A 78 -6.13 16.66 3.74
C THR A 78 -5.40 16.20 2.46
N GLY A 79 -6.13 16.02 1.35
CA GLY A 79 -5.58 15.60 0.06
C GLY A 79 -6.62 15.63 -1.05
N GLY A 80 -6.20 15.28 -2.27
CA GLY A 80 -7.13 15.03 -3.40
C GLY A 80 -8.07 13.84 -3.11
N PRO A 81 -9.07 13.58 -3.98
CA PRO A 81 -10.04 12.51 -3.75
C PRO A 81 -9.33 11.18 -3.51
N GLY A 82 -9.60 10.55 -2.36
CA GLY A 82 -9.11 9.22 -2.04
C GLY A 82 -9.80 8.19 -2.91
N ARG A 83 -9.03 7.27 -3.48
CA ARG A 83 -9.58 6.13 -4.21
C ARG A 83 -9.47 4.88 -3.36
N HIS A 84 -10.61 4.24 -3.14
CA HIS A 84 -10.66 2.95 -2.48
C HIS A 84 -10.19 1.85 -3.45
N ILE A 85 -9.20 1.07 -3.04
CA ILE A 85 -8.66 -0.07 -3.79
C ILE A 85 -9.02 -1.33 -3.01
N GLN A 86 -9.74 -2.24 -3.66
CA GLN A 86 -9.99 -3.59 -3.14
C GLN A 86 -9.17 -4.57 -3.96
N HIS A 87 -8.14 -5.14 -3.34
CA HIS A 87 -7.30 -6.12 -3.99
C HIS A 87 -7.51 -7.51 -3.38
N ARG A 88 -7.90 -8.46 -4.23
CA ARG A 88 -7.96 -9.87 -3.85
C ARG A 88 -6.54 -10.44 -3.84
N LEU A 89 -6.08 -10.86 -2.68
CA LEU A 89 -4.76 -11.46 -2.52
C LEU A 89 -4.60 -12.72 -3.38
N SER A 90 -3.54 -12.76 -4.19
CA SER A 90 -3.06 -14.01 -4.78
C SER A 90 -2.60 -14.99 -3.69
N SER A 91 -2.54 -16.29 -3.98
CA SER A 91 -2.11 -17.31 -3.01
C SER A 91 -0.73 -17.01 -2.41
N ALA A 92 0.19 -16.50 -3.22
CA ALA A 92 1.51 -16.10 -2.75
C ALA A 92 1.48 -14.82 -1.92
N ALA A 93 0.65 -13.83 -2.27
CA ALA A 93 0.47 -12.63 -1.48
C ALA A 93 -0.16 -12.94 -0.10
N ARG A 94 -1.05 -13.94 -0.01
CA ARG A 94 -1.60 -14.41 1.27
C ARG A 94 -0.55 -15.12 2.14
N ALA A 95 0.26 -16.00 1.54
CA ALA A 95 1.37 -16.65 2.25
C ALA A 95 2.38 -15.62 2.76
N PHE A 96 2.70 -14.63 1.93
CA PHE A 96 3.51 -13.49 2.29
C PHE A 96 2.90 -12.72 3.47
N LYS A 97 1.62 -12.33 3.37
CA LYS A 97 0.92 -11.56 4.41
C LYS A 97 0.93 -12.27 5.75
N THR A 98 0.75 -13.59 5.74
CA THR A 98 0.86 -14.41 6.96
C THR A 98 2.26 -14.30 7.58
N HIS A 99 3.30 -14.34 6.77
CA HIS A 99 4.69 -14.23 7.23
C HIS A 99 5.03 -12.81 7.71
N ALA A 100 4.52 -11.78 7.02
CA ALA A 100 4.72 -10.38 7.36
C ALA A 100 4.00 -10.02 8.66
N LEU A 101 2.75 -10.43 8.84
CA LEU A 101 1.98 -10.25 10.08
C LEU A 101 2.65 -10.94 11.26
N ALA A 102 3.14 -12.18 11.06
CA ALA A 102 3.91 -12.88 12.09
C ALA A 102 5.23 -12.17 12.43
N ALA A 103 5.94 -11.62 11.43
CA ALA A 103 7.17 -10.86 11.67
C ALA A 103 6.93 -9.47 12.28
N ALA A 104 5.71 -8.96 12.16
CA ALA A 104 5.27 -7.69 12.69
C ALA A 104 4.70 -7.79 14.13
N ASP A 105 4.56 -9.01 14.66
CA ASP A 105 3.85 -9.30 15.92
C ASP A 105 2.37 -8.87 15.90
N LEU A 106 1.82 -8.67 14.70
CA LEU A 106 0.42 -8.33 14.50
C LEU A 106 -0.36 -9.63 14.37
N GLY A 107 -0.85 -10.14 15.49
CA GLY A 107 -1.55 -11.43 15.60
C GLY A 107 -2.92 -11.53 14.90
N GLY A 108 -3.09 -10.91 13.74
CA GLY A 108 -4.33 -10.95 12.95
C GLY A 108 -4.29 -11.99 11.82
N PRO A 109 -5.41 -12.67 11.50
CA PRO A 109 -5.50 -13.48 10.31
C PRO A 109 -5.32 -12.59 9.07
N ALA A 110 -4.47 -13.02 8.13
CA ALA A 110 -4.31 -12.36 6.84
C ALA A 110 -5.64 -12.38 6.08
N ALA A 111 -6.45 -11.32 6.23
CA ALA A 111 -7.70 -11.15 5.49
C ALA A 111 -7.43 -11.34 4.00
N GLY A 112 -8.26 -12.15 3.34
CA GLY A 112 -8.08 -12.52 1.93
C GLY A 112 -8.27 -11.37 0.93
N GLU A 113 -8.85 -10.28 1.41
CA GLU A 113 -9.12 -9.06 0.69
C GLU A 113 -8.45 -7.90 1.42
N GLU A 114 -7.81 -7.06 0.63
CA GLU A 114 -7.09 -5.87 1.07
C GLU A 114 -7.87 -4.65 0.60
N SER A 115 -8.30 -3.83 1.55
CA SER A 115 -9.08 -2.62 1.34
C SER A 115 -8.28 -1.44 1.88
N PHE A 116 -7.93 -0.50 1.02
CA PHE A 116 -7.15 0.67 1.40
C PHE A 116 -7.47 1.86 0.50
N TRP A 117 -7.16 3.05 0.99
CA TRP A 117 -7.35 4.29 0.25
C TRP A 117 -6.00 4.79 -0.26
N LEU A 118 -5.95 5.16 -1.54
CA LEU A 118 -4.81 5.84 -2.15
C LEU A 118 -5.18 7.28 -2.48
N THR A 119 -4.34 8.22 -2.08
CA THR A 119 -4.44 9.64 -2.50
C THR A 119 -3.15 10.05 -3.22
N GLY A 120 -3.26 10.78 -4.33
CA GLY A 120 -2.09 11.27 -5.08
C GLY A 120 -2.26 11.29 -6.60
N PRO A 121 -1.26 11.78 -7.35
CA PRO A 121 -1.29 11.81 -8.80
C PRO A 121 -1.20 10.39 -9.39
N MET A 122 -2.34 9.89 -9.87
CA MET A 122 -2.49 8.52 -10.40
C MET A 122 -2.00 8.35 -11.86
N ALA A 123 -1.31 9.35 -12.42
CA ALA A 123 -0.89 9.36 -13.82
C ALA A 123 0.18 8.28 -14.08
N GLY A 124 -0.26 7.06 -14.42
CA GLY A 124 0.60 5.90 -14.68
C GLY A 124 0.15 4.60 -14.03
N LEU A 125 -0.85 4.62 -13.12
CA LEU A 125 -1.41 3.41 -12.52
C LEU A 125 -2.52 2.82 -13.40
N VAL A 126 -2.17 2.43 -14.62
CA VAL A 126 -3.10 1.76 -15.55
C VAL A 126 -3.04 0.25 -15.34
N ASP A 127 -3.79 -0.23 -14.35
CA ASP A 127 -4.13 -1.64 -14.26
C ASP A 127 -5.55 -1.74 -13.69
N GLU A 128 -6.50 -1.89 -14.62
CA GLU A 128 -7.96 -1.82 -14.42
C GLU A 128 -8.55 -2.98 -13.59
N THR A 129 -7.73 -3.89 -13.04
CA THR A 129 -8.20 -5.13 -12.39
C THR A 129 -8.32 -5.08 -10.86
N ALA A 130 -7.88 -4.01 -10.20
CA ALA A 130 -7.85 -3.95 -8.72
C ALA A 130 -8.69 -2.83 -8.09
N ALA A 131 -9.43 -2.07 -8.88
CA ALA A 131 -10.17 -0.93 -8.38
C ALA A 131 -11.61 -1.00 -8.86
N VAL A 132 -12.41 -1.80 -8.14
CA VAL A 132 -13.83 -1.51 -8.02
C VAL A 132 -13.94 -0.15 -7.36
N ASP A 133 -14.15 0.88 -8.18
CA ASP A 133 -14.60 2.19 -7.75
C ASP A 133 -15.99 2.01 -7.15
N LEU A 134 -16.04 1.71 -5.86
CA LEU A 134 -17.25 1.94 -5.09
C LEU A 134 -17.25 3.44 -4.78
N SER A 135 -17.67 4.24 -5.76
CA SER A 135 -18.24 5.54 -5.48
C SER A 135 -19.21 5.37 -4.32
N VAL A 136 -18.84 5.97 -3.19
CA VAL A 136 -19.66 6.08 -1.98
C VAL A 136 -21.08 6.42 -2.41
N SER A 137 -21.98 5.45 -2.26
CA SER A 137 -23.41 5.66 -2.30
C SER A 137 -23.89 5.58 -0.86
N GLY A 138 -24.21 6.74 -0.28
CA GLY A 138 -25.03 6.81 0.93
C GLY A 138 -24.41 7.59 2.10
N GLN A 139 -24.54 8.91 2.07
CA GLN A 139 -24.84 9.69 3.28
C GLN A 139 -26.23 9.26 3.82
N PRO A 140 -26.43 9.24 5.14
CA PRO A 140 -27.65 9.77 5.75
C PRO A 140 -27.46 11.24 6.16
#